data_AF-A0A965PPR9-F1
#
_entry.id   AF-A0A965PPR9-F1
#
_cell.length_a   1.000
_cell.length_b   1.000
_cell.length_c   1.000
_cell.angle_alpha   90.00
_cell.angle_beta   90.00
_cell.angle_gamma   90.00
#
_symmetry.space_group_name_H-M   'P 1'
#
loop_
_entity.id
_entity.type
_entity.pdbx_description
1 polymer ?
#
loop_
_entity_poly.entity_id
_entity_poly.type
_entity_poly.pdbx_seq_one_letter_code
_entity_poly.pdbx_strand_id
1 'polypeptide(L)'
;MYSKNGSIPKEQTDGTEGWLEVPNPPEVPDGKELVWLNWEWVVRDPKPTDNPGFQWNWNHSEMAWVESPYGEVVIIQPEETVIKLGSAMPVGFPSASPA
;
A
#
# COMPACT_ATOMS: atom_id res chain seq x y z
N MET A 1 0.39 21.58 20.30
CA MET A 1 -0.82 20.73 20.44
C MET A 1 -0.58 19.68 21.53
N TYR A 2 -1.63 18.99 21.99
CA TYR A 2 -1.56 17.92 22.99
C TYR A 2 -2.20 16.63 22.49
N SER A 3 -1.51 15.49 22.65
CA SER A 3 -2.05 14.15 22.36
C SER A 3 -1.97 13.25 23.58
N LYS A 4 -2.96 12.38 23.76
CA LYS A 4 -2.97 11.35 24.80
C LYS A 4 -3.28 10.00 24.17
N ASN A 5 -2.44 9.00 24.43
CA ASN A 5 -2.60 7.63 23.92
C ASN A 5 -2.82 7.55 22.39
N GLY A 6 -2.15 8.40 21.62
CA GLY A 6 -2.22 8.40 20.15
C GLY A 6 -3.49 9.05 19.58
N SER A 7 -4.32 9.67 20.41
CA SER A 7 -5.46 10.45 19.94
C SER A 7 -5.02 11.62 19.05
N ILE A 8 -5.92 12.04 18.17
CA ILE A 8 -5.72 13.22 17.32
C ILE A 8 -5.42 14.43 18.23
N PRO A 9 -4.34 15.18 17.96
CA PRO A 9 -3.92 16.26 18.85
C PRO A 9 -4.97 17.36 18.99
N LYS A 10 -5.06 17.93 20.19
CA LYS A 10 -6.00 18.98 20.57
C LYS A 10 -5.25 20.23 21.04
N GLU A 11 -5.93 21.37 21.01
CA GLU A 11 -5.37 22.64 21.47
C GLU A 11 -5.17 22.70 22.99
N GLN A 12 -6.01 21.97 23.75
CA GLN A 12 -6.02 21.98 25.21
C GLN A 12 -6.14 20.56 25.78
N THR A 13 -5.60 20.36 26.98
CA THR A 13 -5.75 19.14 27.77
C THR A 13 -7.04 19.17 28.58
N ASP A 14 -7.59 18.01 28.92
CA ASP A 14 -8.77 17.88 29.80
C ASP A 14 -8.42 17.92 31.31
N GLY A 15 -7.18 18.26 31.67
CA GLY A 15 -6.71 18.32 33.06
C GLY A 15 -6.34 16.97 33.67
N THR A 16 -6.48 15.86 32.93
CA THR A 16 -6.02 14.54 33.36
C THR A 16 -4.53 14.35 33.07
N GLU A 17 -3.85 13.42 33.75
CA GLU A 17 -2.43 13.13 33.50
C GLU A 17 -2.22 12.34 32.20
N GLY A 18 -0.99 12.31 31.67
CA GLY A 18 -0.60 11.50 30.51
C GLY A 18 -0.77 12.16 29.15
N TRP A 19 -0.97 13.48 29.10
CA TRP A 19 -0.86 14.25 27.85
C TRP A 19 0.60 14.48 27.50
N LEU A 20 0.88 14.40 26.20
CA LEU A 20 2.17 14.71 25.62
C LEU A 20 2.00 15.92 24.69
N GLU A 21 2.94 16.86 24.77
CA GLU A 21 3.05 17.93 23.79
C GLU A 21 3.52 17.36 22.46
N VAL A 22 2.82 17.74 21.40
CA VAL A 22 3.12 17.32 20.03
C VAL A 22 3.14 18.54 19.11
N PRO A 23 3.82 18.43 17.95
CA PRO A 23 3.91 19.52 16.99
C PRO A 23 2.54 20.06 16.60
N ASN A 24 2.52 21.34 16.24
CA ASN A 24 1.34 21.92 15.60
C ASN A 24 1.16 21.33 14.19
N PRO A 25 -0.08 21.26 13.69
CA PRO A 25 -0.35 20.79 12.34
C PRO A 25 0.38 21.66 11.31
N PRO A 26 1.00 21.07 10.27
CA PRO A 26 1.60 21.82 9.19
C PRO A 26 0.53 22.48 8.30
N GLU A 27 0.96 23.41 7.45
CA GLU A 27 0.12 23.93 6.38
C GLU A 27 -0.18 22.84 5.34
N VAL A 28 -1.42 22.80 4.86
CA VAL A 28 -1.90 21.76 3.96
C VAL A 28 -2.06 22.36 2.55
N PRO A 29 -1.31 21.86 1.56
CA PRO A 29 -1.49 22.29 0.17
C PRO A 29 -2.89 21.94 -0.36
N ASP A 30 -3.38 22.72 -1.33
CA ASP A 30 -4.66 22.44 -2.00
C ASP A 30 -4.72 21.00 -2.55
N GLY A 31 -5.86 20.36 -2.31
CA GLY A 31 -6.11 18.98 -2.76
C GLY A 31 -5.41 17.90 -1.95
N LYS A 32 -4.69 18.23 -0.87
CA LYS A 32 -4.15 17.26 0.09
C LYS A 32 -5.02 17.19 1.35
N GLU A 33 -4.88 16.08 2.06
CA GLU A 33 -5.47 15.85 3.38
C GLU A 33 -4.40 15.81 4.44
N LEU A 34 -4.70 16.39 5.60
CA LEU A 34 -3.90 16.28 6.81
C LEU A 34 -4.53 15.25 7.75
N VAL A 35 -3.74 14.25 8.12
CA VAL A 35 -4.18 13.18 9.03
C VAL A 35 -3.15 12.97 10.15
N TRP A 36 -3.63 12.50 11.29
CA TRP A 36 -2.78 12.07 12.40
C TRP A 36 -2.63 10.55 12.36
N LEU A 37 -1.42 10.07 12.07
CA LEU A 37 -1.10 8.65 11.96
C LEU A 37 0.23 8.40 12.66
N ASN A 38 0.37 7.27 13.36
CA ASN A 38 1.64 6.87 13.98
C ASN A 38 2.34 7.96 14.82
N TRP A 39 1.58 8.80 15.51
CA TRP A 39 2.09 9.93 16.31
C TRP A 39 2.74 11.07 15.50
N GLU A 40 2.40 11.18 14.23
CA GLU A 40 2.83 12.27 13.37
C GLU A 40 1.71 12.85 12.52
N TRP A 41 1.90 14.09 12.11
CA TRP A 41 1.08 14.78 11.14
C TRP A 41 1.53 14.38 9.74
N VAL A 42 0.64 13.73 9.00
CA VAL A 42 0.90 13.28 7.63
C VAL A 42 0.03 14.07 6.67
N VAL A 43 0.66 14.80 5.76
CA VAL A 43 0.00 15.42 4.61
C VAL A 43 0.06 14.43 3.44
N ARG A 44 -1.09 14.04 2.91
CA ARG A 44 -1.19 13.01 1.88
C ARG A 44 -2.27 13.32 0.85
N ASP A 45 -2.28 12.58 -0.24
CA ASP A 45 -3.42 12.59 -1.16
C ASP A 45 -4.68 12.00 -0.50
N PRO A 46 -5.88 12.48 -0.86
CA PRO A 46 -7.13 11.87 -0.43
C PRO A 46 -7.17 10.38 -0.75
N LYS A 47 -7.82 9.60 0.11
CA LYS A 47 -8.00 8.17 -0.18
C LYS A 47 -8.77 7.99 -1.50
N PRO A 48 -8.24 7.23 -2.48
CA PRO A 48 -9.00 6.91 -3.67
C PRO A 48 -10.24 6.07 -3.35
N THR A 49 -11.22 6.07 -4.25
CA THR A 49 -12.40 5.21 -4.10
C THR A 49 -12.01 3.73 -4.24
N ASP A 50 -12.51 2.89 -3.32
CA ASP A 50 -12.27 1.46 -3.34
C ASP A 50 -12.99 0.79 -4.54
N ASN A 51 -12.39 -0.28 -5.09
CA ASN A 51 -12.92 -1.04 -6.21
C ASN A 51 -13.56 -2.36 -5.72
N PRO A 52 -14.47 -2.99 -6.48
CA PRO A 52 -14.96 -4.33 -6.12
C PRO A 52 -13.81 -5.33 -6.01
N GLY A 53 -13.62 -5.93 -4.83
CA GLY A 53 -12.55 -6.89 -4.55
C GLY A 53 -11.20 -6.26 -4.16
N PHE A 54 -11.08 -4.93 -4.13
CA PHE A 54 -9.84 -4.23 -3.77
C PHE A 54 -10.11 -3.01 -2.89
N GLN A 55 -9.17 -2.73 -1.99
CA GLN A 55 -9.21 -1.55 -1.12
C GLN A 55 -7.86 -0.85 -1.14
N TRP A 56 -7.89 0.47 -1.06
CA TRP A 56 -6.70 1.28 -0.86
C TRP A 56 -6.30 1.32 0.62
N ASN A 57 -5.09 0.83 0.91
CA ASN A 57 -4.46 0.86 2.21
C ASN A 57 -3.33 1.90 2.22
N TRP A 58 -3.17 2.61 3.33
CA TRP A 58 -2.08 3.57 3.48
C TRP A 58 -0.77 2.83 3.77
N ASN A 59 0.22 2.94 2.91
CA ASN A 59 1.59 2.53 3.17
C ASN A 59 2.36 3.71 3.74
N HIS A 60 2.66 3.64 5.05
CA HIS A 60 3.34 4.71 5.75
C HIS A 60 4.85 4.81 5.40
N SER A 61 5.49 3.69 5.05
CA SER A 61 6.90 3.68 4.65
C SER A 61 7.11 4.36 3.30
N GLU A 62 6.16 4.19 2.38
CA GLU A 62 6.20 4.77 1.03
C GLU A 62 5.44 6.11 0.94
N MET A 63 4.76 6.51 2.02
CA MET A 63 3.87 7.68 2.07
C MET A 63 2.87 7.70 0.90
N ALA A 64 2.27 6.55 0.60
CA ALA A 64 1.42 6.35 -0.58
C ALA A 64 0.24 5.42 -0.30
N TRP A 65 -0.82 5.56 -1.09
CA TRP A 65 -1.92 4.60 -1.15
C TRP A 65 -1.51 3.40 -2.00
N VAL A 66 -1.70 2.20 -1.45
CA VAL A 66 -1.41 0.93 -2.12
C VAL A 66 -2.70 0.14 -2.21
N GLU A 67 -3.05 -0.30 -3.42
CA GLU A 67 -4.21 -1.15 -3.65
C GLU A 67 -3.92 -2.56 -3.14
N SER A 68 -4.85 -3.14 -2.38
CA SER A 68 -4.74 -4.50 -1.84
C SER A 68 -6.04 -5.26 -2.07
N PRO A 69 -5.99 -6.57 -2.37
CA PRO A 69 -7.19 -7.39 -2.42
C PRO A 69 -7.95 -7.32 -1.10
N TYR A 70 -9.28 -7.12 -1.17
CA TYR A 70 -10.14 -7.01 0.00
C TYR A 70 -11.47 -7.75 -0.25
N GLY A 71 -11.85 -8.62 0.69
CA GLY A 71 -13.01 -9.51 0.58
C GLY A 71 -12.64 -10.93 0.11
N GLU A 72 -13.66 -11.75 -0.16
CA GLU A 72 -13.49 -13.10 -0.71
C GLU A 72 -13.12 -12.99 -2.19
N VAL A 73 -11.90 -13.42 -2.53
CA VAL A 73 -11.43 -13.47 -3.92
C VAL A 73 -12.19 -14.60 -4.61
N VAL A 74 -13.26 -14.27 -5.34
CA VAL A 74 -13.84 -15.20 -6.32
C VAL A 74 -12.84 -15.35 -7.46
N ILE A 75 -11.94 -16.33 -7.33
CA ILE A 75 -11.03 -16.72 -8.41
C ILE A 75 -11.90 -17.34 -9.51
N ILE A 76 -12.30 -16.53 -10.48
CA ILE A 76 -12.84 -17.05 -11.73
C ILE A 76 -11.62 -17.62 -12.47
N GLN A 77 -11.42 -18.93 -12.40
CA GLN A 77 -10.39 -19.59 -13.20
C GLN A 77 -10.67 -19.26 -14.68
N PRO A 78 -9.75 -18.59 -15.40
CA PRO A 78 -9.86 -18.57 -16.84
C PRO A 78 -9.70 -20.01 -17.31
N GLU A 79 -10.62 -20.47 -18.14
CA GLU A 79 -10.45 -21.69 -18.91
C GLU A 79 -9.04 -21.74 -19.50
N GLU A 80 -8.37 -22.86 -19.24
CA GLU A 80 -6.98 -23.14 -19.48
C GLU A 80 -6.57 -22.76 -20.92
N THR A 81 -5.98 -21.58 -21.11
CA THR A 81 -5.30 -21.28 -22.37
C THR A 81 -3.96 -22.00 -22.30
N VAL A 82 -3.89 -23.18 -22.91
CA VAL A 82 -2.66 -23.97 -23.08
C VAL A 82 -1.62 -23.12 -23.82
N ILE A 83 -0.76 -22.43 -23.09
CA ILE A 83 0.50 -21.92 -23.63
C ILE A 83 1.42 -23.12 -23.79
N LYS A 84 1.45 -23.66 -25.01
CA LYS A 84 2.42 -24.66 -25.45
C LYS A 84 3.80 -23.98 -25.44
N LEU A 85 4.49 -24.08 -24.31
CA LEU A 85 5.89 -23.67 -24.20
C LEU A 85 6.71 -24.59 -25.11
N GLY A 86 7.09 -24.06 -26.29
CA GLY A 86 7.94 -24.76 -27.24
C GLY A 86 9.26 -25.11 -26.59
N SER A 87 9.44 -26.39 -26.26
CA SER A 87 10.66 -26.90 -25.66
C SER A 87 11.64 -27.29 -26.77
N ALA A 88 12.74 -26.53 -26.81
CA ALA A 88 14.09 -26.83 -27.27
C ALA A 88 14.30 -27.77 -28.49
N MET A 89 14.86 -27.19 -29.56
CA MET A 89 15.57 -27.96 -30.59
C MET A 89 16.83 -28.60 -30.00
N PRO A 90 17.09 -29.91 -30.17
CA PRO A 90 18.42 -30.46 -29.94
C PRO A 90 19.34 -30.13 -31.12
N VAL A 91 20.38 -29.35 -30.86
CA VAL A 91 21.47 -29.08 -31.81
C VAL A 91 22.36 -30.33 -31.88
N GLY A 92 22.10 -31.20 -32.86
CA GLY A 92 22.97 -32.34 -33.17
C GLY A 92 24.11 -31.91 -34.09
N PHE A 93 25.34 -31.89 -33.57
CA PHE A 93 26.56 -31.78 -34.40
C PHE A 93 26.78 -33.08 -35.20
N PRO A 94 27.26 -33.02 -36.46
CA PRO A 94 27.52 -34.22 -37.25
C PRO A 94 28.78 -34.93 -36.76
N SER A 95 28.63 -36.16 -36.26
CA SER A 95 29.76 -37.05 -36.01
C SER A 95 30.14 -37.75 -37.31
N ALA A 96 31.31 -37.40 -37.84
CA ALA A 96 31.94 -38.05 -38.98
C ALA A 96 32.30 -39.51 -38.67
N SER A 97 32.08 -40.40 -39.64
CA SER A 97 32.80 -41.67 -39.74
C SER A 97 34.30 -41.39 -39.95
N PRO A 98 35.18 -42.19 -39.32
CA PRO A 98 36.00 -43.15 -40.09
C PRO A 98 36.27 -44.43 -39.26
N ALA A 99 36.80 -45.56 -39.73
CA ALA A 99 37.32 -46.06 -41.01
C ALA A 99 37.07 -47.57 -41.06
#